data_AF-A0A6J7JT10-F1
#
_entry.id   AF-A0A6J7JT10-F1
#
_cell.length_a   1.000
_cell.length_b   1.000
_cell.length_c   1.000
_cell.angle_alpha   90.00
_cell.angle_beta   90.00
_cell.angle_gamma   90.00
#
_symmetry.space_group_name_H-M   'P 1'
#
loop_
_entity.id
_entity.type
_entity.pdbx_description
1 polymer ?
#
loop_
_entity_poly.entity_id
_entity_poly.type
_entity_poly.pdbx_seq_one_letter_code
_entity_poly.pdbx_strand_id
1 'polypeptide(L)'
;MPSAFPGPEHCDLCEAARLTEWFYEDDVCWIAECEICAVPMVVWRVHSTSPASETLSHMHAKLADVVETHFTFEHFVDDNMRNIPDHYHAHARPLGGFFGHGLQRRQQ
;
A
#
# COMPACT_ATOMS: atom_id res chain seq x y z
N MET A 1 -16.03 7.00 -26.13
CA MET A 1 -14.87 6.10 -25.96
C MET A 1 -15.01 5.50 -24.57
N PRO A 2 -15.07 4.16 -24.40
CA PRO A 2 -15.00 3.59 -23.07
C PRO A 2 -13.66 4.00 -22.41
N SER A 3 -13.69 4.29 -21.11
CA SER A 3 -12.47 4.55 -20.35
C SER A 3 -11.50 3.39 -20.54
N ALA A 4 -10.21 3.68 -20.72
CA ALA A 4 -9.18 2.65 -20.89
C ALA A 4 -8.96 1.83 -19.60
N PHE A 5 -9.56 2.23 -18.48
CA PHE A 5 -9.44 1.62 -17.18
C PHE A 5 -10.80 1.14 -16.66
N PRO A 6 -10.86 -0.05 -16.01
CA PRO A 6 -12.06 -0.51 -15.33
C PRO A 6 -12.52 0.52 -14.28
N GLY A 7 -13.83 0.63 -14.05
CA GLY A 7 -14.34 1.44 -12.95
C GLY A 7 -14.05 0.81 -11.58
N PRO A 8 -14.38 1.50 -10.48
CA PRO A 8 -14.16 1.01 -9.11
C PRO A 8 -14.86 -0.32 -8.81
N GLU A 9 -15.93 -0.67 -9.54
CA GLU A 9 -16.59 -1.99 -9.42
C GLU A 9 -15.75 -3.19 -9.88
N HIS A 10 -14.62 -2.95 -10.53
CA HIS A 10 -13.72 -3.97 -11.08
C HIS A 10 -12.29 -3.83 -10.54
N CYS A 11 -12.11 -3.10 -9.44
CA CYS A 11 -10.81 -2.85 -8.84
C CYS A 11 -10.66 -3.63 -7.52
N ASP A 12 -9.69 -4.54 -7.47
CA ASP A 12 -9.39 -5.34 -6.27
C ASP A 12 -9.06 -4.45 -5.05
N LEU A 13 -8.45 -3.29 -5.28
CA LEU A 13 -8.12 -2.33 -4.22
C LEU A 13 -9.34 -1.57 -3.68
N CYS A 14 -10.38 -1.39 -4.51
CA CYS A 14 -11.67 -0.85 -4.07
C CYS A 14 -12.48 -1.88 -3.29
N GLU A 15 -12.42 -3.16 -3.67
CA GLU A 15 -13.05 -4.25 -2.92
C GLU A 15 -12.45 -4.34 -1.50
N ALA A 16 -11.14 -4.09 -1.37
CA ALA A 16 -10.41 -4.10 -0.10
C ALA A 16 -10.62 -5.41 0.69
N ALA A 17 -10.62 -6.54 -0.03
CA ALA A 17 -10.72 -7.87 0.57
C ALA A 17 -9.56 -8.12 1.54
N ARG A 18 -9.87 -8.60 2.74
CA ARG A 18 -8.87 -8.87 3.80
C ARG A 18 -8.15 -10.21 3.59
N LEU A 19 -7.38 -10.32 2.50
CA LEU A 19 -6.69 -11.54 2.09
C LEU A 19 -5.36 -11.78 2.85
N THR A 20 -4.70 -10.69 3.24
CA THR A 20 -3.42 -10.67 3.96
C THR A 20 -3.56 -9.98 5.30
N GLU A 21 -2.47 -9.88 6.08
CA GLU A 21 -2.49 -9.16 7.35
C GLU A 21 -2.73 -7.66 7.14
N TRP A 22 -3.68 -7.11 7.91
CA TRP A 22 -3.99 -5.69 7.95
C TRP A 22 -3.34 -5.05 9.18
N PHE A 23 -2.66 -3.93 8.98
CA PHE A 23 -1.95 -3.21 10.02
C PHE A 23 -2.71 -1.95 10.47
N TYR A 24 -3.41 -1.30 9.55
CA TYR A 24 -4.07 -0.03 9.81
C TYR A 24 -5.22 0.24 8.84
N GLU A 25 -6.24 0.94 9.30
CA GLU A 25 -7.29 1.51 8.47
C GLU A 25 -7.86 2.79 9.09
N ASP A 26 -8.16 3.78 8.25
CA ASP A 26 -8.93 4.98 8.62
C ASP A 26 -9.84 5.42 7.47
N ASP A 27 -10.38 6.63 7.50
CA ASP A 27 -11.25 7.17 6.45
C ASP A 27 -10.52 7.53 5.15
N VAL A 28 -9.18 7.61 5.16
CA VAL A 28 -8.35 7.99 4.02
C VAL A 28 -7.77 6.77 3.32
N CYS A 29 -7.22 5.82 4.08
CA CYS A 29 -6.44 4.71 3.54
C CYS A 29 -6.54 3.45 4.40
N TRP A 30 -6.02 2.37 3.85
CA TRP A 30 -5.74 1.14 4.59
C TRP A 30 -4.33 0.66 4.28
N ILE A 31 -3.74 -0.07 5.22
CA ILE A 31 -2.39 -0.62 5.12
C ILE A 31 -2.44 -2.10 5.43
N ALA A 32 -1.99 -2.90 4.47
CA ALA A 32 -1.90 -4.36 4.58
C ALA A 32 -0.61 -4.87 3.96
N GLU A 33 -0.29 -6.14 4.21
CA GLU A 33 0.80 -6.80 3.50
C GLU A 33 0.39 -7.07 2.04
N CYS A 34 1.22 -6.69 1.08
CA CYS A 34 1.00 -7.02 -0.32
C CYS A 34 1.24 -8.51 -0.57
N GLU A 35 0.27 -9.21 -1.17
CA GLU A 35 0.37 -10.65 -1.47
C GLU A 35 1.57 -10.98 -2.37
N ILE A 36 1.88 -10.11 -3.34
CA ILE A 36 2.93 -10.36 -4.33
C ILE A 36 4.31 -9.96 -3.81
N CYS A 37 4.41 -8.81 -3.14
CA CYS A 37 5.70 -8.26 -2.71
C CYS A 37 6.09 -8.67 -1.28
N ALA A 38 5.13 -9.16 -0.48
CA ALA A 38 5.27 -9.47 0.95
C ALA A 38 5.82 -8.29 1.78
N VAL A 39 5.47 -7.06 1.41
CA VAL A 39 5.83 -5.81 2.12
C VAL A 39 4.57 -5.02 2.46
N PRO A 40 4.60 -4.13 3.46
CA PRO A 40 3.50 -3.22 3.74
C PRO A 40 3.18 -2.35 2.52
N MET A 41 1.90 -2.23 2.22
CA MET A 41 1.34 -1.45 1.14
C MET A 41 0.25 -0.55 1.71
N VAL A 42 0.33 0.76 1.43
CA VAL A 42 -0.76 1.70 1.67
C VAL A 42 -1.59 1.86 0.41
N VAL A 43 -2.90 1.88 0.59
CA VAL A 43 -3.85 2.06 -0.51
C VAL A 43 -4.81 3.18 -0.17
N TRP A 44 -4.99 4.11 -1.11
CA TRP A 44 -5.94 5.20 -0.96
C TRP A 44 -7.38 4.67 -1.09
N ARG A 45 -8.34 5.15 -0.31
CA ARG A 45 -9.73 4.69 -0.45
C ARG A 45 -10.45 5.17 -1.71
N VAL A 46 -9.96 6.23 -2.33
CA VAL A 46 -10.56 6.80 -3.56
C VAL A 46 -9.91 6.15 -4.77
N HIS A 47 -10.73 5.66 -5.70
CA HIS A 47 -10.29 5.17 -7.02
C HIS A 47 -9.80 6.32 -7.89
N SER A 48 -8.54 6.70 -7.70
CA SER A 48 -7.83 7.68 -8.51
C SER A 48 -6.33 7.51 -8.30
N THR A 49 -5.54 7.99 -9.25
CA THR A 49 -4.08 7.90 -9.23
C THR A 49 -3.41 9.14 -8.63
N SER A 50 -4.18 10.19 -8.36
CA SER A 50 -3.66 11.53 -8.03
C SER A 50 -4.22 12.04 -6.70
N PRO A 51 -3.81 11.46 -5.55
CA PRO A 51 -4.15 12.01 -4.24
C PRO A 51 -3.59 13.43 -4.08
N ALA A 52 -4.30 14.26 -3.32
CA ALA A 52 -3.78 15.57 -2.93
C ALA A 52 -2.52 15.42 -2.05
N SER A 53 -1.66 16.44 -2.01
CA SER A 53 -0.38 16.39 -1.28
C SER A 53 -0.56 16.08 0.22
N GLU A 54 -1.62 16.59 0.84
CA GLU A 54 -1.94 16.31 2.24
C GLU A 54 -2.35 14.85 2.45
N THR A 55 -3.19 14.32 1.56
CA THR A 55 -3.61 12.91 1.55
C THR A 55 -2.41 11.98 1.33
N LEU A 56 -1.53 12.33 0.39
CA LEU A 56 -0.31 11.59 0.10
C LEU A 56 0.61 11.55 1.33
N SER A 57 0.82 12.71 1.96
CA SER A 57 1.66 12.85 3.15
C SER A 57 1.10 12.05 4.32
N HIS A 58 -0.22 12.07 4.53
CA HIS A 58 -0.91 11.26 5.55
C HIS A 58 -0.70 9.76 5.32
N MET A 59 -0.93 9.28 4.10
CA MET A 59 -0.74 7.87 3.75
C MET A 59 0.70 7.40 3.96
N HIS A 60 1.69 8.20 3.55
CA HIS A 60 3.10 7.84 3.71
C HIS A 60 3.53 7.88 5.18
N ALA A 61 3.02 8.83 5.98
CA ALA A 61 3.27 8.85 7.42
C ALA A 61 2.71 7.59 8.10
N LYS A 62 1.46 7.20 7.78
CA LYS A 62 0.86 5.97 8.33
C LYS A 62 1.59 4.71 7.89
N LEU A 63 2.06 4.67 6.66
CA LEU A 63 2.89 3.56 6.18
C LEU A 63 4.20 3.46 6.97
N ALA A 64 4.85 4.60 7.23
CA ALA A 64 6.06 4.63 8.04
C ALA A 64 5.81 4.18 9.48
N ASP A 65 4.71 4.62 10.12
CA ASP A 65 4.30 4.18 11.47
C ASP A 65 4.16 2.65 11.53
N VAL A 66 3.53 2.04 10.52
CA VAL A 66 3.35 0.58 10.41
C VAL A 66 4.68 -0.14 10.27
N VAL A 67 5.60 0.37 9.43
CA VAL A 67 6.94 -0.22 9.29
C VAL A 67 7.70 -0.13 10.61
N GLU A 68 7.70 1.02 11.27
CA GLU A 68 8.35 1.25 12.56
C GLU A 68 7.76 0.41 13.69
N THR A 69 6.48 0.03 13.60
CA THR A 69 5.84 -0.84 14.58
C THR A 69 6.13 -2.31 14.31
N HIS A 70 5.96 -2.78 13.06
CA HIS A 70 5.89 -4.21 12.75
C HIS A 70 7.14 -4.82 12.09
N PHE A 71 8.04 -4.02 11.50
CA PHE A 71 9.15 -4.52 10.67
C PHE A 71 10.53 -3.93 11.03
N THR A 72 11.57 -4.76 11.07
CA THR A 72 12.90 -4.32 11.53
C THR A 72 13.76 -3.60 10.49
N PHE A 73 13.22 -3.28 9.31
CA PHE A 73 13.96 -2.65 8.22
C PHE A 73 13.65 -1.16 8.08
N GLU A 74 14.62 -0.41 7.57
CA GLU A 74 14.38 0.93 7.02
C GLU A 74 13.79 0.81 5.61
N HIS A 75 12.87 1.71 5.25
CA HIS A 75 12.13 1.62 4.00
C HIS A 75 12.25 2.88 3.15
N PHE A 76 12.00 2.72 1.86
CA PHE A 76 11.60 3.79 0.96
C PHE A 76 10.19 3.51 0.43
N VAL A 77 9.50 4.56 -0.01
CA VAL A 77 8.17 4.45 -0.62
C VAL A 77 8.32 4.23 -2.13
N ASP A 78 7.84 3.10 -2.64
CA ASP A 78 7.68 2.80 -4.06
C ASP A 78 6.21 2.99 -4.46
N ASP A 79 5.90 4.11 -5.10
CA ASP A 79 4.57 4.48 -5.59
C ASP A 79 4.34 4.10 -7.07
N ASN A 80 5.20 3.24 -7.64
CA ASN A 80 5.00 2.72 -8.98
C ASN A 80 3.83 1.71 -9.01
N MET A 81 2.66 2.21 -9.41
CA MET A 81 1.39 1.49 -9.57
C MET A 81 1.44 0.53 -10.77
N ARG A 82 2.03 -0.66 -10.59
CA ARG A 82 2.28 -1.62 -11.68
C ARG A 82 1.00 -2.34 -12.15
N ASN A 83 0.51 -3.30 -11.35
CA ASN A 83 -0.57 -4.19 -11.78
C ASN A 83 -1.95 -3.52 -11.77
N ILE A 84 -2.13 -2.49 -10.93
CA ILE A 84 -3.37 -1.73 -10.79
C ILE A 84 -3.02 -0.25 -10.99
N PRO A 85 -2.74 0.16 -12.24
CA PRO A 85 -2.16 1.48 -12.56
C PRO A 85 -3.13 2.65 -12.40
N ASP A 86 -4.41 2.37 -12.17
CA ASP A 86 -5.51 3.33 -12.10
C ASP A 86 -6.00 3.62 -10.68
N HIS A 87 -5.42 2.97 -9.66
CA HIS A 87 -5.74 3.17 -8.25
C HIS A 87 -4.47 3.39 -7.44
N TYR A 88 -4.36 4.55 -6.79
CA TYR A 88 -3.20 4.91 -5.99
C TYR A 88 -2.92 3.93 -4.86
N HIS A 89 -1.73 3.34 -4.90
CA HIS A 89 -1.15 2.55 -3.83
C HIS A 89 0.37 2.68 -3.86
N ALA A 90 1.00 2.50 -2.71
CA ALA A 90 2.45 2.55 -2.58
C ALA A 90 2.95 1.47 -1.61
N HIS A 91 4.18 1.01 -1.84
CA HIS A 91 4.80 -0.07 -1.07
C HIS A 91 5.97 0.46 -0.25
N ALA A 92 6.08 0.05 1.01
CA ALA A 92 7.26 0.27 1.84
C ALA A 92 8.31 -0.81 1.55
N ARG A 93 9.25 -0.52 0.66
CA ARG A 93 10.30 -1.48 0.29
C ARG A 93 11.54 -1.28 1.15
N PRO A 94 12.23 -2.34 1.60
CA PRO A 94 13.47 -2.24 2.36
C PRO A 94 14.58 -1.51 1.59
N LEU A 95 15.32 -0.64 2.28
CA LEU A 95 16.57 -0.11 1.78
C LEU A 95 17.59 -1.26 1.59
N GLY A 96 18.25 -1.31 0.44
CA GLY A 96 19.18 -2.41 0.10
C GLY A 96 18.59 -3.55 -0.73
N GLY A 97 17.30 -3.48 -1.09
CA GLY A 97 16.78 -4.12 -2.31
C GLY A 97 16.28 -5.56 -2.21
N PHE A 98 16.38 -6.23 -1.05
CA PHE A 98 15.81 -7.57 -0.87
C PHE A 98 14.42 -7.50 -0.20
N PHE A 99 13.39 -8.04 -0.85
CA PHE A 99 12.02 -8.15 -0.33
C PHE A 99 11.38 -9.47 -0.79
N GLY A 100 10.40 -9.97 -0.02
CA GLY A 100 9.73 -11.25 -0.24
C GLY A 100 9.35 -11.93 1.07
N HIS A 101 8.77 -13.14 0.97
CA HIS A 101 8.41 -13.92 2.15
C HIS A 101 9.65 -14.17 3.03
N GLY A 102 9.59 -13.75 4.30
CA GLY A 102 10.71 -13.87 5.24
C GLY A 102 11.33 -12.54 5.69
N LEU A 103 10.74 -11.40 5.34
CA LEU A 103 11.12 -10.12 5.94
C LEU A 103 11.00 -10.17 7.47
N GLN A 104 12.01 -9.65 8.15
CA GLN A 104 12.08 -9.70 9.61
C GLN A 104 11.01 -8.80 10.22
N ARG A 105 10.14 -9.44 11.00
CA ARG A 105 9.09 -8.80 11.77
C ARG A 105 9.57 -8.55 13.20
N ARG A 106 9.15 -7.45 13.80
CA ARG A 106 9.25 -7.30 15.26
C ARG A 106 8.28 -8.29 15.88
N GLN A 107 8.76 -9.16 16.77
CA GLN A 107 7.89 -10.04 17.53
C GLN A 107 6.96 -9.14 18.37
N GLN A 108 5.65 -9.27 18.16
CA GLN A 108 4.65 -8.66 19.03
C GLN A 108 4.56 -9.43 20.35
#